data_AF-A0A498SQX3-F1
#
_entry.id   AF-A0A498SQX3-F1
#
_cell.length_a   1.000
_cell.length_b   1.000
_cell.length_c   1.000
_cell.angle_alpha   90.00
_cell.angle_beta   90.00
_cell.angle_gamma   90.00
#
_symmetry.space_group_name_H-M   'P 1'
#
loop_
_entity.id
_entity.type
_entity.pdbx_description
1 polymer ?
#
loop_
_entity_poly.entity_id
_entity_poly.type
_entity_poly.pdbx_seq_one_letter_code
_entity_poly.pdbx_strand_id
1 'polypeptide(L)'
;MLILNVNELDELFEKGDDNPEIVNRWYEELLKYDPEDIEVSESIKQIMKAMKWIMHYEHENAEELKELAVKEAAEMVEKQENWEEEKENMNLELKILRERIAVTTNATDLNETFRTQIASLTDENIYLKERNKERDRELAEKNDETEKLSYRVEQLENERAKFVQQKIFLDESIRELSRRLENKMEGSMINEAEALKLRQRSQQAALLSKQLQEVAQQNDELRAEIEQLSTALASATTFIEDTANNYQTLHQQLLESDKIIERLTNDNELLGKKLEDNKMIAGKLEDVSENSIQHYKELLKNKDEQIETLQLKFETLQVCF
;
A
#
# COMPACT_ATOMS: atom_id res chain seq x y z
N MET A 1 83.96 10.81 61.27
CA MET A 1 82.67 11.17 60.65
C MET A 1 82.90 12.35 59.74
N LEU A 2 83.06 12.10 58.45
CA LEU A 2 82.97 13.16 57.44
C LEU A 2 81.50 13.19 57.01
N ILE A 3 80.81 14.29 57.31
CA ILE A 3 79.42 14.50 56.92
C ILE A 3 79.47 15.03 55.49
N LEU A 4 79.02 14.21 54.53
CA LEU A 4 78.80 14.70 53.17
C LEU A 4 77.66 15.72 53.22
N ASN A 5 77.95 16.98 52.89
CA ASN A 5 76.94 18.04 52.93
C ASN A 5 76.04 17.89 51.71
N VAL A 6 74.87 17.28 51.89
CA VAL A 6 73.90 17.00 50.80
C VAL A 6 73.49 18.28 50.06
N ASN A 7 73.56 19.45 50.71
CA ASN A 7 73.26 20.76 50.10
C ASN A 7 74.31 21.23 49.09
N GLU A 8 75.54 20.67 49.10
CA GLU A 8 76.58 20.99 48.11
C GLU A 8 76.43 20.12 46.85
N LEU A 9 75.68 19.02 46.93
CA LEU A 9 75.38 18.16 45.78
C LEU A 9 74.51 18.87 44.73
N ASP A 10 73.70 19.85 45.16
CA ASP A 10 72.95 20.73 44.25
C ASP A 10 73.89 21.52 43.32
N GLU A 11 75.13 21.82 43.74
CA GLU A 11 76.11 22.48 42.87
C GLU A 11 76.54 21.59 41.69
N LEU A 12 76.60 20.26 41.89
CA LEU A 12 76.89 19.31 40.81
C LEU A 12 75.76 19.29 39.78
N PHE A 13 74.50 19.34 40.22
CA PHE A 13 73.36 19.31 39.30
C PHE A 13 73.10 20.66 38.62
N GLU A 14 73.39 21.79 39.27
CA GLU A 14 73.18 23.12 38.67
C GLU A 14 74.35 23.58 37.77
N LYS A 15 75.59 23.22 38.09
CA LYS A 15 76.80 23.72 37.40
C LYS A 15 77.68 22.63 36.79
N GLY A 16 77.32 21.36 36.95
CA GLY A 16 78.11 20.23 36.43
C GLY A 16 78.17 20.16 34.92
N ASP A 17 77.11 20.57 34.21
CA ASP A 17 77.06 20.59 32.74
C ASP A 17 78.09 21.58 32.15
N ASP A 18 78.30 22.72 32.79
CA ASP A 18 79.15 23.80 32.28
C ASP A 18 80.60 23.72 32.78
N ASN A 19 80.90 22.90 33.80
CA ASN A 19 82.23 22.84 34.39
C ASN A 19 82.70 21.40 34.70
N PRO A 20 83.51 20.79 33.81
CA PRO A 20 83.99 19.41 33.98
C PRO A 20 84.94 19.24 35.19
N GLU A 21 85.52 20.32 35.71
CA GLU A 21 86.36 20.27 36.92
C GLU A 21 85.52 20.02 38.18
N ILE A 22 84.27 20.51 38.22
CA ILE A 22 83.33 20.27 39.34
C ILE A 22 82.90 18.80 39.35
N VAL A 23 82.63 18.23 38.18
CA VAL A 23 82.27 16.81 38.01
C VAL A 23 83.43 15.90 38.44
N ASN A 24 84.67 16.20 38.01
CA ASN A 24 85.85 15.43 38.43
C ASN A 24 86.13 15.53 39.94
N ARG A 25 85.95 16.71 40.55
CA ARG A 25 86.08 16.90 42.00
C ARG A 25 85.08 16.02 42.76
N TRP A 26 83.81 16.03 42.36
CA TRP A 26 82.78 15.19 42.97
C TRP A 26 83.00 13.70 42.73
N TYR A 27 83.51 13.31 41.57
CA TYR A 27 83.91 11.93 41.29
C TYR A 27 85.01 11.45 42.26
N GLU A 28 86.08 12.23 42.46
CA GLU A 28 87.14 11.91 43.41
C GLU A 28 86.65 11.85 44.87
N GLU A 29 85.71 12.72 45.23
CA GLU A 29 85.10 12.73 46.55
C GLU A 29 84.22 11.49 46.75
N LEU A 30 83.26 11.20 45.85
CA LEU A 30 82.38 10.03 45.91
C LEU A 30 83.12 8.69 45.84
N LEU A 31 84.26 8.63 45.15
CA LEU A 31 85.15 7.46 45.15
C LEU A 31 85.66 7.11 46.55
N LYS A 32 86.05 8.14 47.34
CA LYS A 32 86.64 7.98 48.68
C LYS A 32 85.60 7.65 49.76
N TYR A 33 84.32 7.88 49.51
CA TYR A 33 83.24 7.59 50.47
C TYR A 33 82.67 6.18 50.32
N ASP A 34 82.38 5.54 51.46
CA ASP A 34 81.58 4.32 51.52
C ASP A 34 80.13 4.66 51.91
N PRO A 35 79.13 4.39 51.06
CA PRO A 35 77.73 4.73 51.31
C PRO A 35 77.09 3.99 52.50
N GLU A 36 77.74 2.97 53.07
CA GLU A 36 77.27 2.30 54.30
C GLU A 36 77.47 3.15 55.57
N ASP A 37 78.48 4.03 55.61
CA ASP A 37 78.94 4.76 56.81
C ASP A 37 78.14 6.03 57.18
N ILE A 38 77.03 6.30 56.48
CA ILE A 38 76.27 7.55 56.58
C ILE A 38 74.91 7.33 57.29
N GLU A 39 74.57 8.13 58.29
CA GLU A 39 73.24 8.15 58.95
C GLU A 39 72.20 8.97 58.14
N VAL A 40 71.95 8.59 56.89
CA VAL A 40 70.94 9.22 56.01
C VAL A 40 69.96 8.16 55.52
N SER A 41 68.77 8.57 55.06
CA SER A 41 67.72 7.63 54.61
C SER A 41 68.22 6.69 53.51
N GLU A 42 67.71 5.45 53.54
CA GLU A 42 68.07 4.38 52.61
C GLU A 42 67.92 4.79 51.12
N SER A 43 66.93 5.62 50.81
CA SER A 43 66.73 6.18 49.47
C SER A 43 67.90 7.03 48.99
N ILE A 44 68.47 7.87 49.86
CA ILE A 44 69.61 8.73 49.51
C ILE A 44 70.88 7.88 49.38
N LYS A 45 71.05 6.84 50.22
CA LYS A 45 72.15 5.89 50.06
C LYS A 45 72.12 5.18 48.70
N GLN A 46 70.95 4.77 48.23
CA GLN A 46 70.78 4.18 46.91
C GLN A 46 71.09 5.17 45.78
N ILE A 47 70.67 6.44 45.93
CA ILE A 47 71.01 7.51 44.98
C ILE A 47 72.53 7.74 44.95
N MET A 48 73.21 7.85 46.09
CA MET A 48 74.68 8.01 46.14
C MET A 48 75.42 6.81 45.52
N LYS A 49 74.96 5.58 45.78
CA LYS A 49 75.49 4.37 45.14
C LYS A 49 75.34 4.47 43.61
N ALA A 50 74.15 4.82 43.13
CA ALA A 50 73.90 4.98 41.69
C ALA A 50 74.75 6.10 41.07
N MET A 51 74.86 7.25 41.73
CA MET A 51 75.71 8.37 41.27
C MET A 51 77.18 7.97 41.18
N LYS A 52 77.71 7.28 42.20
CA LYS A 52 79.09 6.77 42.18
C LYS A 52 79.33 5.83 41.01
N TRP A 53 78.40 4.92 40.73
CA TRP A 53 78.48 4.01 39.59
C TRP A 53 78.42 4.74 38.25
N ILE A 54 77.48 5.68 38.09
CA ILE A 54 77.31 6.45 36.85
C ILE A 54 78.55 7.30 36.59
N MET A 55 79.03 8.05 37.58
CA MET A 55 80.21 8.90 37.42
C MET A 55 81.48 8.09 37.15
N HIS A 56 81.63 6.91 37.77
CA HIS A 56 82.76 6.01 37.49
C HIS A 56 82.72 5.47 36.07
N TYR A 57 81.54 5.00 35.63
CA TYR A 57 81.35 4.53 34.26
C TYR A 57 81.61 5.63 33.23
N GLU A 58 81.09 6.84 33.45
CA GLU A 58 81.29 7.99 32.57
C GLU A 58 82.75 8.42 32.53
N HIS A 59 83.45 8.40 33.67
CA HIS A 59 84.87 8.73 33.73
C HIS A 59 85.74 7.70 33.00
N GLU A 60 85.51 6.40 33.22
CA GLU A 60 86.23 5.34 32.49
C GLU A 60 85.99 5.43 30.99
N ASN A 61 84.74 5.60 30.57
CA ASN A 61 84.39 5.79 29.16
C ASN A 61 85.03 7.05 28.56
N ALA A 62 85.14 8.14 29.31
CA ALA A 62 85.81 9.36 28.87
C ALA A 62 87.33 9.17 28.70
N GLU A 63 87.98 8.44 29.61
CA GLU A 63 89.42 8.12 29.46
C GLU A 63 89.66 7.14 28.31
N GLU A 64 88.78 6.15 28.07
CA GLU A 64 88.86 5.28 26.88
C GLU A 64 88.72 6.08 25.58
N LEU A 65 87.75 7.00 25.50
CA LEU A 65 87.58 7.88 24.34
C LEU A 65 88.79 8.79 24.11
N LYS A 66 89.39 9.30 25.19
CA LYS A 66 90.61 10.09 25.13
C LYS A 66 91.80 9.26 24.67
N GLU A 67 91.96 8.03 25.13
CA GLU A 67 93.01 7.13 24.66
C GLU A 67 92.84 6.80 23.18
N LEU A 68 91.60 6.54 22.73
CA LEU A 68 91.28 6.34 21.31
C LEU A 68 91.61 7.58 20.47
N ALA A 69 91.24 8.78 20.94
CA ALA A 69 91.55 10.02 20.25
C ALA A 69 93.06 10.27 20.15
N VAL A 70 93.83 9.94 21.20
CA VAL A 70 95.30 10.04 21.17
C VAL A 70 95.92 9.05 20.19
N LYS A 71 95.43 7.79 20.15
CA LYS A 71 95.89 6.79 19.19
C LYS A 71 95.56 7.19 17.74
N GLU A 72 94.34 7.63 17.49
CA GLU A 72 93.92 8.11 16.17
C GLU A 72 94.73 9.32 15.73
N ALA A 73 94.98 10.27 16.64
CA ALA A 73 95.86 11.42 16.36
C ALA A 73 97.29 10.97 15.98
N ALA A 74 97.85 9.98 16.68
CA ALA A 74 99.17 9.43 16.35
C ALA A 74 99.18 8.74 14.97
N GLU A 75 98.18 7.90 14.67
CA GLU A 75 98.06 7.27 13.35
C GLU A 75 97.89 8.29 12.22
N MET A 76 97.16 9.38 12.47
CA MET A 76 96.98 10.45 11.49
C MET A 76 98.28 11.21 11.24
N VAL A 77 99.10 11.42 12.27
CA VAL A 77 100.44 12.02 12.11
C VAL A 77 101.35 11.11 11.28
N GLU A 78 101.40 9.81 11.56
CA GLU A 78 102.18 8.86 10.76
C GLU A 78 101.71 8.78 9.30
N LYS A 79 100.39 8.78 9.06
CA LYS A 79 99.84 8.84 7.70
C LYS A 79 100.22 10.13 6.98
N GLN A 80 100.21 11.26 7.69
CA GLN A 80 100.62 12.54 7.13
C GLN A 80 102.10 12.54 6.75
N GLU A 81 102.98 12.02 7.60
CA GLU A 81 104.42 11.92 7.32
C GLU A 81 104.67 11.05 6.08
N ASN A 82 104.02 9.88 5.99
CA ASN A 82 104.10 9.00 4.82
C ASN A 82 103.64 9.71 3.53
N TRP A 83 102.56 10.49 3.58
CA TRP A 83 102.08 11.26 2.43
C TRP A 83 103.04 12.39 2.04
N GLU A 84 103.69 13.02 3.01
CA GLU A 84 104.70 14.05 2.75
C GLU A 84 105.95 13.44 2.09
N GLU A 85 106.42 12.28 2.55
CA GLU A 85 107.51 11.53 1.91
C GLU A 85 107.15 11.11 0.48
N GLU A 86 105.96 10.55 0.25
CA GLU A 86 105.52 10.13 -1.08
C GLU A 86 105.41 11.34 -2.04
N LYS A 87 104.91 12.46 -1.53
CA LYS A 87 104.84 13.73 -2.27
C LYS A 87 106.24 14.25 -2.63
N GLU A 88 107.20 14.18 -1.72
CA GLU A 88 108.58 14.59 -2.00
C GLU A 88 109.23 13.67 -3.05
N ASN A 89 109.03 12.36 -2.95
CA ASN A 89 109.52 11.39 -3.91
C ASN A 89 108.93 11.62 -5.32
N MET A 90 107.60 11.79 -5.42
CA MET A 90 106.95 12.12 -6.69
C MET A 90 107.45 13.45 -7.28
N ASN A 91 107.71 14.46 -6.44
CA ASN A 91 108.28 15.73 -6.92
C ASN A 91 109.69 15.57 -7.47
N LEU A 92 110.52 14.72 -6.86
CA LEU A 92 111.85 14.37 -7.37
C LEU A 92 111.75 13.66 -8.73
N GLU A 93 110.87 12.67 -8.86
CA GLU A 93 110.65 11.98 -10.13
C GLU A 93 110.17 12.94 -11.23
N LEU A 94 109.21 13.82 -10.91
CA LEU A 94 108.74 14.85 -11.84
C LEU A 94 109.88 15.78 -12.26
N LYS A 95 110.77 16.16 -11.35
CA LYS A 95 111.93 16.98 -11.67
C LYS A 95 112.88 16.27 -12.64
N ILE A 96 113.20 14.99 -12.37
CA ILE A 96 114.04 14.17 -13.24
C ILE A 96 113.42 14.00 -14.63
N LEU A 97 112.12 13.73 -14.71
CA LEU A 97 111.40 13.59 -15.98
C LEU A 97 111.36 14.91 -16.76
N ARG A 98 111.14 16.04 -16.07
CA ARG A 98 111.19 17.38 -16.70
C ARG A 98 112.57 17.71 -17.23
N GLU A 99 113.63 17.42 -16.47
CA GLU A 99 115.02 17.60 -16.92
C GLU A 99 115.32 16.71 -18.14
N ARG A 100 114.85 15.46 -18.16
CA ARG A 100 115.00 14.55 -19.30
C ARG A 100 114.29 15.07 -20.57
N ILE A 101 113.06 15.57 -20.43
CA ILE A 101 112.29 16.15 -21.54
C ILE A 101 112.98 17.41 -22.06
N ALA A 102 113.51 18.24 -21.18
CA ALA A 102 114.22 19.46 -21.55
C ALA A 102 115.52 19.18 -22.33
N VAL A 103 116.20 18.06 -22.08
CA VAL A 103 117.43 17.65 -22.80
C VAL A 103 117.12 17.12 -24.21
N THR A 104 115.92 16.59 -24.46
CA THR A 104 115.48 16.12 -25.78
C THR A 104 114.97 17.26 -26.67
N THR A 105 115.83 18.25 -26.98
CA THR A 105 115.53 19.44 -27.79
C THR A 105 115.44 19.19 -29.32
N ASN A 106 114.58 18.25 -29.73
CA ASN A 106 113.98 18.17 -31.07
C ASN A 106 112.44 17.94 -30.98
N ALA A 107 111.89 17.91 -29.76
CA ALA A 107 110.50 17.59 -29.48
C ALA A 107 109.56 18.81 -29.41
N THR A 108 110.02 20.03 -29.68
CA THR A 108 109.21 21.25 -29.52
C THR A 108 108.02 21.29 -30.48
N ASP A 109 108.20 20.94 -31.76
CA ASP A 109 107.09 20.87 -32.74
C ASP A 109 106.12 19.73 -32.44
N LEU A 110 106.63 18.54 -32.09
CA LEU A 110 105.79 17.39 -31.75
C LEU A 110 104.98 17.66 -30.47
N ASN A 111 105.60 18.28 -29.46
CA ASN A 111 104.94 18.68 -28.23
C ASN A 111 103.86 19.74 -28.49
N GLU A 112 104.08 20.66 -29.43
CA GLU A 112 103.05 21.63 -29.82
C GLU A 112 101.88 20.98 -30.57
N THR A 113 102.14 19.99 -31.44
CA THR A 113 101.07 19.19 -32.07
C THR A 113 100.26 18.37 -31.06
N PHE A 114 100.91 17.79 -30.04
CA PHE A 114 100.19 17.11 -28.96
C PHE A 114 99.40 18.08 -28.08
N ARG A 115 99.94 19.27 -27.78
CA ARG A 115 99.21 20.31 -27.04
C ARG A 115 97.97 20.78 -27.76
N THR A 116 98.05 21.02 -29.07
CA THR A 116 96.90 21.41 -29.89
C THR A 116 95.86 20.28 -29.98
N GLN A 117 96.30 19.02 -30.11
CA GLN A 117 95.40 17.87 -30.08
C GLN A 117 94.73 17.69 -28.70
N ILE A 118 95.48 17.83 -27.61
CA ILE A 118 94.95 17.78 -26.25
C ILE A 118 93.94 18.91 -26.04
N ALA A 119 94.26 20.14 -26.46
CA ALA A 119 93.35 21.28 -26.38
C ALA A 119 92.05 21.03 -27.16
N SER A 120 92.17 20.51 -28.39
CA SER A 120 91.02 20.13 -29.22
C SER A 120 90.15 19.06 -28.54
N LEU A 121 90.76 18.02 -27.96
CA LEU A 121 90.04 16.97 -27.26
C LEU A 121 89.42 17.47 -25.96
N THR A 122 90.07 18.39 -25.24
CA THR A 122 89.49 19.00 -24.04
C THR A 122 88.30 19.86 -24.38
N ASP A 123 88.37 20.64 -25.47
CA ASP A 123 87.27 21.48 -25.94
C ASP A 123 86.08 20.63 -26.40
N GLU A 124 86.33 19.54 -27.14
CA GLU A 124 85.29 18.58 -27.52
C GLU A 124 84.65 17.93 -26.28
N ASN A 125 85.45 17.55 -25.28
CA ASN A 125 84.94 16.96 -24.04
C ASN A 125 84.07 17.96 -23.26
N ILE A 126 84.46 19.24 -23.20
CA ILE A 126 83.67 20.31 -22.59
C ILE A 126 82.35 20.48 -23.35
N TYR A 127 82.39 20.57 -24.67
CA TYR A 127 81.18 20.68 -25.51
C TYR A 127 80.23 19.50 -25.31
N LEU A 128 80.73 18.26 -25.29
CA LEU A 128 79.91 17.07 -25.05
C LEU A 128 79.32 17.06 -23.64
N LYS A 129 80.06 17.51 -22.62
CA LYS A 129 79.53 17.67 -21.26
C LYS A 129 78.42 18.71 -21.20
N GLU A 130 78.57 19.85 -21.88
CA GLU A 130 77.54 20.89 -21.99
C GLU A 130 76.28 20.34 -22.68
N ARG A 131 76.46 19.69 -23.85
CA ARG A 131 75.38 19.04 -24.61
C ARG A 131 74.64 17.98 -23.79
N ASN A 132 75.37 17.21 -22.99
CA ASN A 132 74.79 16.20 -22.12
C ASN A 132 73.94 16.82 -21.01
N LYS A 133 74.45 17.88 -20.36
CA LYS A 133 73.68 18.63 -19.36
C LYS A 133 72.40 19.21 -19.96
N GLU A 134 72.47 19.75 -21.18
CA GLU A 134 71.29 20.29 -21.85
C GLU A 134 70.25 19.20 -22.15
N ARG A 135 70.69 18.07 -22.68
CA ARG A 135 69.81 16.91 -22.91
C ARG A 135 69.19 16.39 -21.61
N ASP A 136 69.93 16.39 -20.50
CA ASP A 136 69.39 15.98 -19.20
C ASP A 136 68.33 16.97 -18.68
N ARG A 137 68.48 18.27 -18.94
CA ARG A 137 67.43 19.28 -18.68
C ARG A 137 66.20 19.04 -19.54
N GLU A 138 66.37 18.87 -20.84
CA GLU A 138 65.25 18.58 -21.76
C GLU A 138 64.50 17.31 -21.35
N LEU A 139 65.21 16.26 -20.93
CA LEU A 139 64.59 15.03 -20.42
C LEU A 139 63.83 15.26 -19.11
N ALA A 140 64.35 16.09 -18.22
CA ALA A 140 63.65 16.45 -16.97
C ALA A 140 62.35 17.24 -17.25
N GLU A 141 62.40 18.22 -18.16
CA GLU A 141 61.21 18.98 -18.58
C GLU A 141 60.18 18.07 -19.25
N LYS A 142 60.62 17.17 -20.14
CA LYS A 142 59.73 16.19 -20.77
C LYS A 142 59.10 15.25 -19.74
N ASN A 143 59.88 14.78 -18.77
CA ASN A 143 59.35 13.92 -17.71
C ASN A 143 58.29 14.65 -16.88
N ASP A 144 58.51 15.90 -16.48
CA ASP A 144 57.51 16.73 -15.77
C ASP A 144 56.24 16.95 -16.62
N GLU A 145 56.38 17.23 -17.92
CA GLU A 145 55.23 17.29 -18.84
C GLU A 145 54.46 15.95 -18.89
N THR A 146 55.17 14.83 -18.97
CA THR A 146 54.52 13.50 -18.98
C THR A 146 53.82 13.18 -17.66
N GLU A 147 54.38 13.57 -16.53
CA GLU A 147 53.78 13.36 -15.20
C GLU A 147 52.50 14.19 -15.04
N LYS A 148 52.52 15.46 -15.47
CA LYS A 148 51.32 16.32 -15.52
C LYS A 148 50.23 15.75 -16.40
N LEU A 149 50.58 15.25 -17.58
CA LEU A 149 49.63 14.60 -18.48
C LEU A 149 49.09 13.30 -17.88
N SER A 150 49.93 12.49 -17.24
CA SER A 150 49.53 11.26 -16.56
C SER A 150 48.54 11.54 -15.44
N TYR A 151 48.82 12.53 -14.60
CA TYR A 151 47.89 12.98 -13.55
C TYR A 151 46.56 13.47 -14.15
N ARG A 152 46.60 14.21 -15.26
CA ARG A 152 45.37 14.66 -15.94
C ARG A 152 44.56 13.50 -16.50
N VAL A 153 45.21 12.47 -17.05
CA VAL A 153 44.55 11.25 -17.52
C VAL A 153 43.86 10.54 -16.35
N GLU A 154 44.55 10.36 -15.23
CA GLU A 154 43.97 9.71 -14.04
C GLU A 154 42.74 10.48 -13.52
N GLN A 155 42.80 11.81 -13.48
CA GLN A 155 41.63 12.64 -13.13
C GLN A 155 40.45 12.41 -14.08
N LEU A 156 40.71 12.41 -15.39
CA LEU A 156 39.67 12.19 -16.40
C LEU A 156 39.08 10.78 -16.34
N GLU A 157 39.90 9.76 -16.02
CA GLU A 157 39.43 8.40 -15.81
C GLU A 157 38.54 8.29 -14.58
N ASN A 158 38.90 8.96 -13.48
CA ASN A 158 38.07 9.06 -12.28
C ASN A 158 36.74 9.78 -12.54
N GLU A 159 36.75 10.90 -13.28
CA GLU A 159 35.53 11.60 -13.70
C GLU A 159 34.66 10.70 -14.58
N ARG A 160 35.25 10.02 -15.57
CA ARG A 160 34.55 9.06 -16.43
C ARG A 160 33.91 7.94 -15.61
N ALA A 161 34.60 7.39 -14.61
CA ALA A 161 34.05 6.34 -13.75
C ALA A 161 32.82 6.83 -12.97
N LYS A 162 32.87 8.06 -12.42
CA LYS A 162 31.73 8.69 -11.73
C LYS A 162 30.54 8.90 -12.68
N PHE A 163 30.77 9.38 -13.90
CA PHE A 163 29.71 9.54 -14.89
C PHE A 163 29.10 8.21 -15.33
N VAL A 164 29.90 7.14 -15.45
CA VAL A 164 29.39 5.79 -15.75
C VAL A 164 28.48 5.30 -14.61
N GLN A 165 28.88 5.47 -13.35
CA GLN A 165 28.05 5.11 -12.20
C GLN A 165 26.74 5.92 -12.18
N GLN A 166 26.82 7.23 -12.41
CA GLN A 166 25.63 8.10 -12.50
C GLN A 166 24.69 7.66 -13.62
N LYS A 167 25.23 7.31 -14.79
CA LYS A 167 24.43 6.78 -15.91
C LYS A 167 23.70 5.49 -15.52
N ILE A 168 24.40 4.54 -14.90
CA ILE A 168 23.80 3.27 -14.45
C ILE A 168 22.64 3.54 -13.47
N PHE A 169 22.84 4.46 -12.52
CA PHE A 169 21.80 4.87 -11.58
C PHE A 169 20.57 5.47 -12.28
N LEU A 170 20.78 6.37 -13.25
CA LEU A 170 19.69 6.96 -14.02
C LEU A 170 18.94 5.92 -14.87
N ASP A 171 19.66 5.01 -15.53
CA ASP A 171 19.07 3.93 -16.33
C ASP A 171 18.22 2.98 -15.46
N GLU A 172 18.61 2.73 -14.22
CA GLU A 172 17.82 1.96 -13.25
C GLU A 172 16.58 2.74 -12.78
N SER A 173 16.73 4.04 -12.49
CA SER A 173 15.59 4.89 -12.14
C SER A 173 14.57 4.99 -13.29
N ILE A 174 15.03 5.07 -14.54
CA ILE A 174 14.15 5.10 -15.71
C ILE A 174 13.41 3.76 -15.83
N ARG A 175 14.10 2.63 -15.66
CA ARG A 175 13.46 1.30 -15.68
C ARG A 175 12.39 1.16 -14.61
N GLU A 176 12.68 1.58 -13.38
CA GLU A 176 11.72 1.54 -12.27
C GLU A 176 10.53 2.47 -12.51
N LEU A 177 10.75 3.69 -13.05
CA LEU A 177 9.66 4.60 -13.41
C LEU A 177 8.78 4.03 -14.51
N SER A 178 9.36 3.43 -15.55
CA SER A 178 8.62 2.75 -16.63
C SER A 178 7.78 1.61 -16.07
N ARG A 179 8.33 0.77 -15.19
CA ARG A 179 7.59 -0.32 -14.51
C ARG A 179 6.42 0.22 -13.68
N ARG A 180 6.61 1.31 -12.94
CA ARG A 180 5.52 1.95 -12.17
C ARG A 180 4.43 2.50 -13.07
N LEU A 181 4.80 3.03 -14.23
CA LEU A 181 3.86 3.57 -15.21
C LEU A 181 3.03 2.43 -15.83
N GLU A 182 3.66 1.32 -16.18
CA GLU A 182 3.01 0.10 -16.67
C GLU A 182 2.03 -0.47 -15.64
N ASN A 183 2.47 -0.66 -14.39
CA ASN A 183 1.58 -1.10 -13.29
C ASN A 183 0.37 -0.16 -13.09
N LYS A 184 0.59 1.17 -13.21
CA LYS A 184 -0.50 2.15 -13.13
C LYS A 184 -1.47 2.04 -14.31
N MET A 185 -0.97 1.81 -15.52
CA MET A 185 -1.82 1.60 -16.69
C MET A 185 -2.65 0.32 -16.56
N GLU A 186 -2.04 -0.79 -16.13
CA GLU A 186 -2.76 -2.04 -15.86
C GLU A 186 -3.86 -1.84 -14.81
N GLY A 187 -3.53 -1.19 -13.69
CA GLY A 187 -4.51 -0.85 -12.65
C GLY A 187 -5.65 0.05 -13.18
N SER A 188 -5.33 1.02 -14.05
CA SER A 188 -6.33 1.86 -14.70
C SER A 188 -7.25 1.07 -15.63
N MET A 189 -6.71 0.15 -16.43
CA MET A 189 -7.50 -0.71 -17.31
C MET A 189 -8.42 -1.65 -16.52
N ILE A 190 -7.95 -2.20 -15.40
CA ILE A 190 -8.76 -3.03 -14.50
C ILE A 190 -9.91 -2.20 -13.93
N ASN A 191 -9.63 -1.00 -13.41
CA ASN A 191 -10.64 -0.10 -12.86
C ASN A 191 -11.69 0.30 -13.91
N GLU A 192 -11.28 0.57 -15.15
CA GLU A 192 -12.20 0.90 -16.25
C GLU A 192 -13.09 -0.30 -16.61
N ALA A 193 -12.52 -1.51 -16.67
CA ALA A 193 -13.28 -2.74 -16.90
C ALA A 193 -14.29 -3.01 -15.78
N GLU A 194 -13.92 -2.76 -14.51
CA GLU A 194 -14.84 -2.85 -13.37
C GLU A 194 -15.94 -1.79 -13.43
N ALA A 195 -15.61 -0.55 -13.79
CA ALA A 195 -16.58 0.53 -13.95
C ALA A 195 -17.60 0.21 -15.06
N LEU A 196 -17.16 -0.37 -16.19
CA LEU A 196 -18.05 -0.85 -17.25
C LEU A 196 -18.97 -1.97 -16.75
N LYS A 197 -18.45 -2.95 -16.01
CA LYS A 197 -19.27 -4.02 -15.41
C LYS A 197 -20.30 -3.48 -14.42
N LEU A 198 -19.91 -2.51 -13.58
CA LEU A 198 -20.82 -1.84 -12.65
C LEU A 198 -21.92 -1.08 -13.40
N ARG A 199 -21.58 -0.38 -14.48
CA ARG A 199 -22.56 0.33 -15.32
C ARG A 199 -23.54 -0.64 -15.98
N GLN A 200 -23.07 -1.78 -16.50
CA GLN A 200 -23.94 -2.82 -17.05
C GLN A 200 -24.88 -3.40 -15.98
N ARG A 201 -24.36 -3.73 -14.80
CA ARG A 201 -25.18 -4.21 -13.67
C ARG A 201 -26.22 -3.17 -13.24
N SER A 202 -25.84 -1.89 -13.18
CA SER A 202 -26.76 -0.79 -12.86
C SER A 202 -27.87 -0.64 -13.91
N GLN A 203 -27.53 -0.73 -15.21
CA GLN A 203 -28.53 -0.72 -16.28
C GLN A 203 -29.48 -1.92 -16.19
N GLN A 204 -28.96 -3.12 -15.93
CA GLN A 204 -29.79 -4.31 -15.73
C GLN A 204 -30.71 -4.16 -14.51
N ALA A 205 -30.19 -3.63 -13.40
CA ALA A 205 -30.99 -3.36 -12.20
C ALA A 205 -32.11 -2.34 -12.48
N ALA A 206 -31.85 -1.29 -13.26
CA ALA A 206 -32.85 -0.32 -13.66
C ALA A 206 -33.96 -0.94 -14.54
N LEU A 207 -33.59 -1.82 -15.49
CA LEU A 207 -34.55 -2.55 -16.32
C LEU A 207 -35.42 -3.49 -15.49
N LEU A 208 -34.81 -4.28 -14.60
CA LEU A 208 -35.53 -5.16 -13.68
C LEU A 208 -36.45 -4.37 -12.74
N SER A 209 -36.00 -3.23 -12.24
CA SER A 209 -36.81 -2.34 -11.40
C SER A 209 -38.03 -1.81 -12.17
N LYS A 210 -37.87 -1.47 -13.45
CA LYS A 210 -38.99 -1.04 -14.30
C LYS A 210 -39.99 -2.19 -14.52
N GLN A 211 -39.51 -3.39 -14.81
CA GLN A 211 -40.37 -4.57 -14.96
C GLN A 211 -41.13 -4.89 -13.67
N LEU A 212 -40.47 -4.80 -12.51
CA LEU A 212 -41.14 -4.96 -11.22
C LEU A 212 -42.21 -3.90 -10.97
N GLN A 213 -41.97 -2.65 -11.37
CA GLN A 213 -42.95 -1.57 -11.27
C GLN A 213 -44.17 -1.82 -12.18
N GLU A 214 -43.95 -2.29 -13.41
CA GLU A 214 -45.03 -2.67 -14.33
C GLU A 214 -45.88 -3.83 -13.78
N VAL A 215 -45.25 -4.86 -13.21
CA VAL A 215 -45.97 -5.98 -12.56
C VAL A 215 -46.73 -5.52 -11.31
N ALA A 216 -46.15 -4.61 -10.51
CA ALA A 216 -46.84 -4.03 -9.37
C ALA A 216 -48.10 -3.27 -9.82
N GLN A 217 -47.99 -2.45 -10.86
CA GLN A 217 -49.12 -1.73 -11.43
C GLN A 217 -50.21 -2.68 -11.95
N GLN A 218 -49.84 -3.73 -12.70
CA GLN A 218 -50.80 -4.74 -13.17
C GLN A 218 -51.51 -5.45 -12.01
N ASN A 219 -50.79 -5.76 -10.92
CA ASN A 219 -51.42 -6.34 -9.73
C ASN A 219 -52.40 -5.38 -9.06
N ASP A 220 -52.10 -4.08 -9.02
CA ASP A 220 -53.02 -3.08 -8.48
C ASP A 220 -54.27 -2.92 -9.36
N GLU A 221 -54.12 -2.96 -10.69
CA GLU A 221 -55.24 -2.99 -11.65
C GLU A 221 -56.12 -4.23 -11.44
N LEU A 222 -55.51 -5.43 -11.36
CA LEU A 222 -56.23 -6.67 -11.08
C LEU A 222 -56.94 -6.64 -9.72
N ARG A 223 -56.33 -6.04 -8.69
CA ARG A 223 -56.98 -5.85 -7.38
C ARG A 223 -58.20 -4.95 -7.49
N ALA A 224 -58.10 -3.86 -8.24
CA ALA A 224 -59.23 -2.97 -8.48
C ALA A 224 -60.36 -3.67 -9.25
N GLU A 225 -60.03 -4.49 -10.26
CA GLU A 225 -61.01 -5.31 -10.98
C GLU A 225 -61.67 -6.35 -10.06
N ILE A 226 -60.90 -7.01 -9.20
CA ILE A 226 -61.44 -7.95 -8.20
C ILE A 226 -62.39 -7.22 -7.26
N GLU A 227 -62.06 -6.01 -6.81
CA GLU A 227 -62.91 -5.22 -5.93
C GLU A 227 -64.20 -4.80 -6.65
N GLN A 228 -64.12 -4.37 -7.91
CA GLN A 228 -65.29 -4.08 -8.74
C GLN A 228 -66.17 -5.32 -8.96
N LEU A 229 -65.60 -6.47 -9.31
CA LEU A 229 -66.35 -7.72 -9.46
C LEU A 229 -66.95 -8.18 -8.14
N SER A 230 -66.25 -8.00 -7.02
CA SER A 230 -66.76 -8.33 -5.69
C SER A 230 -67.96 -7.45 -5.32
N THR A 231 -67.91 -6.14 -5.60
CA THR A 231 -69.05 -5.25 -5.39
C THR A 231 -70.23 -5.56 -6.31
N ALA A 232 -69.98 -5.86 -7.59
CA ALA A 232 -71.01 -6.29 -8.53
C ALA A 232 -71.65 -7.62 -8.12
N LEU A 233 -70.85 -8.58 -7.63
CA LEU A 233 -71.34 -9.85 -7.09
C LEU A 233 -72.17 -9.65 -5.84
N ALA A 234 -71.74 -8.78 -4.92
CA ALA A 234 -72.53 -8.41 -3.75
C ALA A 234 -73.89 -7.80 -4.15
N SER A 235 -73.89 -6.86 -5.11
CA SER A 235 -75.13 -6.25 -5.63
C SER A 235 -76.04 -7.27 -6.34
N ALA A 236 -75.47 -8.22 -7.08
CA ALA A 236 -76.25 -9.28 -7.73
C ALA A 236 -76.84 -10.23 -6.67
N THR A 237 -76.09 -10.52 -5.61
CA THR A 237 -76.55 -11.36 -4.49
C THR A 237 -77.71 -10.70 -3.76
N THR A 238 -77.62 -9.39 -3.45
CA THR A 238 -78.72 -8.65 -2.82
C THR A 238 -79.94 -8.60 -3.73
N PHE A 239 -79.77 -8.42 -5.04
CA PHE A 239 -80.89 -8.43 -5.99
C PHE A 239 -81.58 -9.81 -6.06
N ILE A 240 -80.81 -10.90 -6.05
CA ILE A 240 -81.36 -12.27 -6.00
C ILE A 240 -82.12 -12.49 -4.68
N GLU A 241 -81.58 -12.03 -3.56
CA GLU A 241 -82.24 -12.13 -2.26
C GLU A 241 -83.55 -11.34 -2.21
N ASP A 242 -83.55 -10.09 -2.71
CA ASP A 242 -84.74 -9.25 -2.81
C ASP A 242 -85.81 -9.87 -3.73
N THR A 243 -85.40 -10.41 -4.89
CA THR A 243 -86.32 -11.09 -5.81
C THR A 243 -86.86 -12.38 -5.20
N ALA A 244 -86.05 -13.18 -4.53
CA ALA A 244 -86.51 -14.38 -3.81
C ALA A 244 -87.52 -14.04 -2.72
N ASN A 245 -87.26 -12.99 -1.92
CA ASN A 245 -88.18 -12.49 -0.91
C ASN A 245 -89.51 -12.00 -1.54
N ASN A 246 -89.45 -11.31 -2.68
CA ASN A 246 -90.64 -10.89 -3.41
C ASN A 246 -91.44 -12.08 -3.97
N TYR A 247 -90.76 -13.09 -4.56
CA TYR A 247 -91.42 -14.31 -5.02
C TYR A 247 -92.07 -15.08 -3.88
N GLN A 248 -91.41 -15.17 -2.72
CA GLN A 248 -91.99 -15.79 -1.53
C GLN A 248 -93.24 -15.04 -1.07
N THR A 249 -93.19 -13.70 -1.06
CA THR A 249 -94.34 -12.85 -0.73
C THR A 249 -95.49 -13.05 -1.72
N LEU A 250 -95.21 -13.05 -3.03
CA LEU A 250 -96.20 -13.27 -4.08
C LEU A 250 -96.82 -14.67 -4.00
N HIS A 251 -96.00 -15.69 -3.74
CA HIS A 251 -96.47 -17.06 -3.55
C HIS A 251 -97.40 -17.18 -2.33
N GLN A 252 -97.08 -16.47 -1.25
CA GLN A 252 -97.94 -16.43 -0.07
C GLN A 252 -99.27 -15.73 -0.36
N GLN A 253 -99.27 -14.62 -1.11
CA GLN A 253 -100.49 -13.97 -1.61
C GLN A 253 -101.31 -14.89 -2.52
N LEU A 254 -100.67 -15.67 -3.39
CA LEU A 254 -101.35 -16.65 -4.24
C LEU A 254 -102.05 -17.72 -3.38
N LEU A 255 -101.36 -18.30 -2.39
CA LEU A 255 -101.95 -19.28 -1.47
C LEU A 255 -103.13 -18.70 -0.68
N GLU A 256 -103.05 -17.43 -0.30
CA GLU A 256 -104.18 -16.72 0.33
C GLU A 256 -105.35 -16.53 -0.64
N SER A 257 -105.08 -16.16 -1.89
CA SER A 257 -106.08 -16.05 -2.95
C SER A 257 -106.73 -17.40 -3.25
N ASP A 258 -105.96 -18.48 -3.34
CA ASP A 258 -106.49 -19.83 -3.57
C ASP A 258 -107.44 -20.26 -2.43
N LYS A 259 -107.09 -19.97 -1.18
CA LYS A 259 -108.00 -20.17 -0.02
C LYS A 259 -109.28 -19.36 -0.14
N ILE A 260 -109.21 -18.13 -0.67
CA ILE A 260 -110.40 -17.31 -0.92
C ILE A 260 -111.25 -17.92 -2.05
N ILE A 261 -110.63 -18.38 -3.13
CA ILE A 261 -111.31 -19.05 -4.25
C ILE A 261 -111.99 -20.33 -3.76
N GLU A 262 -111.32 -21.16 -2.96
CA GLU A 262 -111.93 -22.35 -2.36
C GLU A 262 -113.16 -22.00 -1.51
N ARG A 263 -113.08 -20.95 -0.68
CA ARG A 263 -114.24 -20.48 0.10
C ARG A 263 -115.38 -20.03 -0.81
N LEU A 264 -115.10 -19.19 -1.81
CA LEU A 264 -116.10 -18.72 -2.77
C LEU A 264 -116.71 -19.87 -3.59
N THR A 265 -115.90 -20.87 -3.94
CA THR A 265 -116.37 -22.06 -4.67
C THR A 265 -117.31 -22.88 -3.80
N ASN A 266 -116.95 -23.13 -2.53
CA ASN A 266 -117.81 -23.79 -1.56
C ASN A 266 -119.12 -23.02 -1.35
N ASP A 267 -119.05 -21.70 -1.21
CA ASP A 267 -120.23 -20.84 -1.06
C ASP A 267 -121.12 -20.91 -2.32
N ASN A 268 -120.53 -20.89 -3.52
CA ASN A 268 -121.25 -21.04 -4.78
C ASN A 268 -121.90 -22.43 -4.93
N GLU A 269 -121.23 -23.51 -4.53
CA GLU A 269 -121.81 -24.85 -4.51
C GLU A 269 -122.99 -24.94 -3.53
N LEU A 270 -122.86 -24.33 -2.35
CA LEU A 270 -123.90 -24.29 -1.34
C LEU A 270 -125.11 -23.46 -1.82
N LEU A 271 -124.85 -22.32 -2.47
CA LEU A 271 -125.88 -21.54 -3.14
C LEU A 271 -126.53 -22.32 -4.28
N GLY A 272 -125.75 -23.02 -5.10
CA GLY A 272 -126.23 -23.90 -6.17
C GLY A 272 -127.16 -24.98 -5.64
N LYS A 273 -126.79 -25.66 -4.55
CA LYS A 273 -127.66 -26.63 -3.85
C LYS A 273 -128.95 -25.98 -3.35
N LYS A 274 -128.87 -24.82 -2.70
CA LYS A 274 -130.07 -24.07 -2.26
C LYS A 274 -130.98 -23.71 -3.43
N LEU A 275 -130.41 -23.39 -4.59
CA LEU A 275 -131.15 -23.02 -5.79
C LEU A 275 -131.85 -24.24 -6.39
N GLU A 276 -131.18 -25.39 -6.44
CA GLU A 276 -131.76 -26.67 -6.87
C GLU A 276 -132.85 -27.16 -5.90
N ASP A 277 -132.62 -27.05 -4.59
CA ASP A 277 -133.62 -27.34 -3.56
C ASP A 277 -134.86 -26.45 -3.71
N ASN A 278 -134.67 -25.14 -3.92
CA ASN A 278 -135.77 -24.22 -4.21
C ASN A 278 -136.50 -24.57 -5.51
N LYS A 279 -135.79 -25.03 -6.54
CA LYS A 279 -136.38 -25.48 -7.80
C LYS A 279 -137.20 -26.76 -7.63
N MET A 280 -136.72 -27.72 -6.84
CA MET A 280 -137.45 -28.92 -6.43
C MET A 280 -138.71 -28.58 -5.61
N ILE A 281 -138.64 -27.59 -4.72
CA ILE A 281 -139.80 -27.10 -3.97
C ILE A 281 -140.82 -26.45 -4.91
N ALA A 282 -140.38 -25.61 -5.85
CA ALA A 282 -141.25 -24.98 -6.83
C ALA A 282 -141.95 -26.01 -7.74
N GLY A 283 -141.23 -27.03 -8.23
CA GLY A 283 -141.83 -28.10 -9.04
C GLY A 283 -142.87 -28.92 -8.27
N LYS A 284 -142.65 -29.19 -6.97
CA LYS A 284 -143.64 -29.85 -6.11
C LYS A 284 -144.90 -29.01 -5.86
N LEU A 285 -144.78 -27.67 -5.89
CA LEU A 285 -145.94 -26.76 -5.77
C LEU A 285 -146.77 -26.71 -7.06
N GLU A 286 -146.13 -26.83 -8.24
CA GLU A 286 -146.84 -26.92 -9.52
C GLU A 286 -147.68 -28.21 -9.63
N ASP A 287 -147.11 -29.37 -9.26
CA ASP A 287 -147.78 -30.69 -9.29
C ASP A 287 -149.05 -30.76 -8.39
N VAL A 288 -149.06 -30.03 -7.27
CA VAL A 288 -150.22 -29.98 -6.36
C VAL A 288 -151.36 -29.12 -6.95
N SER A 289 -151.02 -28.11 -7.76
CA SER A 289 -152.01 -27.26 -8.41
C SER A 289 -152.71 -27.98 -9.57
N GLU A 290 -151.99 -28.80 -10.33
CA GLU A 290 -152.53 -29.54 -11.48
C GLU A 290 -153.52 -30.63 -11.05
N ASN A 291 -153.19 -31.39 -9.99
CA ASN A 291 -154.07 -32.41 -9.42
C ASN A 291 -155.37 -31.82 -8.84
N SER A 292 -155.30 -30.62 -8.27
CA SER A 292 -156.47 -29.93 -7.71
C SER A 292 -157.45 -29.51 -8.83
N ILE A 293 -156.92 -29.03 -9.96
CA ILE A 293 -157.72 -28.57 -11.11
C ILE A 293 -158.48 -29.72 -11.79
N GLN A 294 -157.88 -30.91 -11.88
CA GLN A 294 -158.55 -32.09 -12.44
C GLN A 294 -159.72 -32.56 -11.56
N HIS A 295 -159.58 -32.52 -10.23
CA HIS A 295 -160.64 -32.96 -9.33
C HIS A 295 -161.88 -32.04 -9.37
N TYR A 296 -161.69 -30.73 -9.51
CA TYR A 296 -162.79 -29.78 -9.68
C TYR A 296 -163.56 -29.97 -11.00
N LYS A 297 -162.89 -30.41 -12.07
CA LYS A 297 -163.53 -30.69 -13.37
C LYS A 297 -164.50 -31.88 -13.32
N GLU A 298 -164.14 -32.95 -12.63
CA GLU A 298 -165.01 -34.14 -12.50
C GLU A 298 -166.26 -33.86 -11.64
N LEU A 299 -166.12 -33.06 -10.58
CA LEU A 299 -167.23 -32.72 -9.70
C LEU A 299 -168.31 -31.89 -10.43
N LEU A 300 -167.90 -30.97 -11.30
CA LEU A 300 -168.79 -30.14 -12.12
C LEU A 300 -169.64 -30.99 -13.06
N LYS A 301 -169.03 -31.96 -13.74
CA LYS A 301 -169.73 -32.83 -14.70
C LYS A 301 -170.82 -33.68 -14.04
N ASN A 302 -170.59 -34.17 -12.83
CA ASN A 302 -171.56 -34.96 -12.07
C ASN A 302 -172.75 -34.12 -11.56
N LYS A 303 -172.52 -32.82 -11.27
CA LYS A 303 -173.60 -31.89 -10.90
C LYS A 303 -174.51 -31.55 -12.07
N ASP A 304 -173.96 -31.44 -13.28
CA ASP A 304 -174.73 -31.18 -14.49
C ASP A 304 -175.68 -32.35 -14.84
N GLU A 305 -175.24 -33.60 -14.70
CA GLU A 305 -176.08 -34.81 -14.91
C GLU A 305 -177.25 -34.91 -13.91
N GLN A 306 -177.06 -34.43 -12.67
CA GLN A 306 -178.12 -34.39 -11.67
C GLN A 306 -179.19 -33.32 -11.98
N ILE A 307 -178.83 -32.23 -12.66
CA ILE A 307 -179.78 -31.18 -13.05
C ILE A 307 -180.65 -31.66 -14.21
N GLU A 308 -180.08 -32.36 -15.18
CA GLU A 308 -180.79 -32.88 -16.35
C GLU A 308 -181.85 -33.94 -15.97
N THR A 309 -181.53 -34.81 -15.00
CA THR A 309 -182.48 -35.80 -14.48
C THR A 309 -183.61 -35.19 -13.65
N LEU A 310 -183.40 -34.02 -13.03
CA LEU A 310 -184.44 -33.28 -12.31
C LEU A 310 -185.37 -32.51 -13.26
N GLN A 311 -184.87 -32.01 -14.39
CA GLN A 311 -185.68 -31.34 -15.42
C GLN A 311 -186.68 -32.30 -16.08
N LEU A 312 -186.25 -33.53 -16.42
CA LEU A 312 -187.12 -34.58 -16.98
C LEU A 312 -188.23 -35.04 -16.02
N LYS A 313 -187.99 -34.98 -14.70
CA LYS A 313 -189.01 -35.27 -13.68
C LYS A 313 -190.02 -34.12 -13.49
N PHE A 314 -189.66 -32.89 -13.86
CA PHE A 314 -190.56 -31.74 -13.78
C PHE A 314 -191.52 -31.68 -14.97
N GLU A 315 -191.07 -32.04 -16.17
CA GLU A 315 -191.92 -32.09 -17.38
C GLU A 315 -193.01 -33.17 -17.31
N THR A 316 -192.78 -34.27 -16.58
CA THR A 316 -193.77 -35.35 -16.40
C THR A 316 -194.89 -35.04 -15.40
N LEU A 317 -194.78 -33.94 -14.62
CA LEU A 317 -195.78 -33.55 -13.61
C LEU A 317 -196.70 -32.40 -14.05
N GLN A 318 -196.59 -31.88 -15.29
CA GLN A 318 -197.27 -30.64 -15.71
C GLN A 318 -198.40 -30.79 -16.77
N VAL A 319 -198.93 -32.01 -17.04
CA VAL A 319 -200.07 -32.23 -17.99
C VAL A 319 -201.21 -33.11 -17.42
N CYS A 320 -201.52 -33.03 -16.12
CA CYS A 320 -202.73 -33.66 -15.54
C CYS A 320 -203.62 -32.73 -14.69
N PHE A 321 -203.63 -31.43 -14.95
CA PHE A 321 -204.71 -30.54 -14.52
C PHE A 321 -204.98 -29.43 -15.53
#